data_AF-A0A661GHJ9-F1
#
_entry.id   AF-A0A661GHJ9-F1
#
_cell.length_a   1.000
_cell.length_b   1.000
_cell.length_c   1.000
_cell.angle_alpha   90.00
_cell.angle_beta   90.00
_cell.angle_gamma   90.00
#
_symmetry.space_group_name_H-M   'P 1'
#
loop_
_entity.id
_entity.type
_entity.pdbx_description
1 polymer ?
#
loop_
_entity_poly.entity_id
_entity_poly.type
_entity_poly.pdbx_seq_one_letter_code
_entity_poly.pdbx_strand_id
1 'polypeptide(L)'
;MVRKEGLSDAQRKAYLLIAFAQVGKAYDFNFDVETNHSIVCSELAYVVFSDVDWSVEESVGRYTVSPDHIAALARSEDDPFSPLLIYHDGRELPGGQHRHNLNALLQEDYESVIWD
;
A
#
# COMPACT_ATOMS: atom_id res chain seq x y z
N MET A 1 0.70 -0.70 7.97
CA MET A 1 0.40 0.60 7.32
C MET A 1 1.70 1.20 6.80
N VAL A 2 1.68 1.70 5.57
CA VAL A 2 2.83 2.40 4.96
C VAL A 2 2.45 3.83 4.59
N ARG A 3 3.43 4.72 4.48
CA ARG A 3 3.25 6.13 4.15
C ARG A 3 4.20 6.57 3.05
N LYS A 4 3.71 7.32 2.07
CA LYS A 4 4.56 7.91 1.02
C LYS A 4 5.36 9.06 1.63
N GLU A 5 6.68 9.01 1.51
CA GLU A 5 7.59 10.04 2.02
C GLU A 5 7.96 11.06 0.93
N GLY A 6 8.58 12.18 1.35
CA GLY A 6 9.22 13.12 0.42
C GLY A 6 8.28 13.90 -0.51
N LEU A 7 6.99 13.97 -0.21
CA LEU A 7 6.03 14.68 -1.06
C LEU A 7 6.23 16.19 -1.03
N SER A 8 6.35 16.79 -2.22
CA SER A 8 6.18 18.23 -2.36
C SER A 8 4.72 18.64 -2.10
N ASP A 9 4.51 19.90 -1.74
CA ASP A 9 3.16 20.47 -1.58
C ASP A 9 2.31 20.33 -2.86
N ALA A 10 2.95 20.43 -4.04
CA ALA A 10 2.28 20.27 -5.32
C ALA A 10 1.78 18.83 -5.52
N GLN A 11 2.64 17.84 -5.26
CA GLN A 11 2.26 16.42 -5.34
C GLN A 11 1.16 16.10 -4.32
N ARG A 12 1.30 16.54 -3.07
CA ARG A 12 0.28 16.32 -2.04
C ARG A 12 -1.07 16.90 -2.45
N LYS A 13 -1.12 18.12 -2.99
CA LYS A 13 -2.36 18.72 -3.51
C LYS A 13 -2.95 17.92 -4.66
N ALA A 14 -2.12 17.52 -5.62
CA ALA A 14 -2.57 16.74 -6.77
C ALA A 14 -3.20 15.40 -6.33
N TYR A 15 -2.52 14.65 -5.47
CA TYR A 15 -3.02 13.38 -4.94
C TYR A 15 -4.32 13.54 -4.17
N LEU A 16 -4.45 14.59 -3.34
CA LEU A 16 -5.69 14.87 -2.62
C LEU A 16 -6.85 15.17 -3.58
N LEU A 17 -6.62 15.93 -4.64
CA LEU A 17 -7.66 16.21 -5.64
C LEU A 17 -8.10 14.93 -6.36
N ILE A 18 -7.15 14.06 -6.73
CA ILE A 18 -7.45 12.76 -7.33
C ILE A 18 -8.26 11.88 -6.38
N ALA A 19 -7.87 11.82 -5.10
CA ALA A 19 -8.57 11.05 -4.08
C ALA A 19 -10.01 11.56 -3.89
N PHE A 20 -10.19 12.89 -3.78
CA PHE A 20 -11.53 13.49 -3.64
C PHE A 20 -12.39 13.28 -4.88
N ALA A 21 -11.81 13.23 -6.07
CA ALA A 21 -12.55 12.91 -7.30
C ALA A 21 -13.10 11.48 -7.33
N GLN A 22 -12.62 10.58 -6.45
CA GLN A 22 -13.18 9.23 -6.31
C GLN A 22 -14.39 9.17 -5.36
N VAL A 23 -14.66 10.22 -4.58
CA VAL A 23 -15.78 10.26 -3.63
C VAL A 23 -17.11 10.17 -4.39
N GLY A 24 -17.98 9.24 -3.96
CA GLY A 24 -19.28 9.01 -4.57
C GLY A 24 -19.29 7.99 -5.72
N LYS A 25 -18.11 7.48 -6.14
CA LYS A 25 -18.06 6.29 -7.00
C LYS A 25 -18.48 5.06 -6.21
N ALA A 26 -19.11 4.09 -6.91
CA ALA A 26 -19.45 2.82 -6.30
C ALA A 26 -18.18 2.08 -5.88
N TYR A 27 -18.17 1.60 -4.64
CA TYR A 27 -17.08 0.80 -4.09
C TYR A 27 -17.44 -0.69 -4.24
N ASP A 28 -16.52 -1.50 -4.78
CA ASP A 28 -16.73 -2.95 -4.85
C ASP A 28 -16.41 -3.58 -3.50
N PHE A 29 -17.42 -3.81 -2.67
CA PHE A 29 -17.24 -4.60 -1.46
C PHE A 29 -17.24 -6.11 -1.75
N ASN A 30 -17.69 -6.52 -2.94
CA ASN A 30 -17.88 -7.93 -3.27
C ASN A 30 -16.64 -8.57 -3.92
N PHE A 31 -15.61 -7.78 -4.27
CA PHE A 31 -14.50 -8.26 -5.11
C PHE A 31 -15.03 -8.98 -6.37
N ASP A 32 -16.21 -8.56 -6.85
CA ASP A 32 -16.92 -9.24 -7.92
C ASP A 32 -16.23 -8.85 -9.22
N VAL A 33 -15.30 -9.72 -9.61
CA VAL A 33 -14.37 -9.51 -10.70
C VAL A 33 -15.06 -9.12 -12.03
N GLU A 34 -16.35 -9.38 -12.22
CA GLU A 34 -17.05 -9.15 -13.50
C GLU A 34 -17.62 -7.74 -13.74
N THR A 35 -17.64 -6.82 -12.76
CA THR A 35 -18.25 -5.49 -12.96
C THR A 35 -17.23 -4.35 -13.14
N ASN A 36 -17.12 -3.83 -14.36
CA ASN A 36 -16.21 -2.76 -14.82
C ASN A 36 -16.45 -1.34 -14.22
N HIS A 37 -17.05 -1.20 -13.03
CA HIS A 37 -17.50 0.11 -12.50
C HIS A 37 -17.22 0.34 -11.02
N SER A 38 -16.23 -0.31 -10.45
CA SER A 38 -16.02 -0.32 -9.01
C SER A 38 -14.53 -0.16 -8.65
N ILE A 39 -14.25 0.67 -7.63
CA ILE A 39 -12.88 0.88 -7.11
C ILE A 39 -12.63 -0.09 -5.96
N VAL A 40 -11.56 -0.88 -6.04
CA VAL A 40 -11.10 -1.75 -4.93
C VAL A 40 -10.15 -0.99 -3.98
N CYS A 41 -9.96 -1.48 -2.74
CA CYS A 41 -9.15 -0.79 -1.71
C CYS A 41 -7.72 -0.41 -2.16
N SER A 42 -7.07 -1.26 -2.93
CA SER A 42 -5.73 -1.05 -3.46
C SER A 42 -5.71 -0.26 -4.78
N GLU A 43 -6.83 -0.25 -5.52
CA GLU A 43 -6.99 0.53 -6.74
C GLU A 43 -7.06 2.04 -6.44
N LEU A 44 -7.66 2.44 -5.31
CA LEU A 44 -7.64 3.84 -4.89
C LEU A 44 -6.20 4.35 -4.70
N ALA A 45 -5.32 3.56 -4.07
CA ALA A 45 -3.92 3.92 -3.89
C ALA A 45 -3.19 4.00 -5.24
N TYR A 46 -3.44 3.05 -6.14
CA TYR A 46 -2.88 3.03 -7.50
C TYR A 46 -3.28 4.29 -8.30
N VAL A 47 -4.56 4.66 -8.27
CA VAL A 47 -5.08 5.84 -8.98
C VAL A 47 -4.54 7.14 -8.37
N VAL A 48 -4.40 7.21 -7.04
CA VAL A 48 -3.95 8.41 -6.33
C VAL A 48 -2.45 8.66 -6.51
N PHE A 49 -1.60 7.63 -6.35
CA PHE A 49 -0.15 7.76 -6.54
C PHE A 49 0.25 7.26 -7.93
N SER A 50 -0.25 7.95 -8.96
CA SER A 50 -0.09 7.58 -10.37
C SER A 50 1.36 7.61 -10.88
N ASP A 51 2.28 8.22 -10.14
CA ASP A 51 3.71 8.34 -10.44
C ASP A 51 4.58 7.31 -9.71
N VAL A 52 3.97 6.44 -8.90
CA VAL A 52 4.64 5.29 -8.31
C VAL A 52 4.67 4.16 -9.33
N ASP A 53 5.84 3.55 -9.52
CA ASP A 53 5.93 2.28 -10.25
C ASP A 53 5.50 1.14 -9.33
N TRP A 54 4.30 0.63 -9.57
CA TRP A 54 3.66 -0.37 -8.72
C TRP A 54 4.08 -1.81 -9.03
N SER A 55 4.93 -2.05 -10.06
CA SER A 55 5.40 -3.39 -10.44
C SER A 55 4.29 -4.45 -10.48
N VAL A 56 3.12 -4.09 -11.03
CA VAL A 56 1.94 -4.96 -11.07
C VAL A 56 2.09 -6.06 -12.12
N GLU A 57 1.90 -7.32 -11.73
CA GLU A 57 1.68 -8.40 -12.70
C GLU A 57 0.33 -8.19 -13.41
N GLU A 58 0.40 -7.93 -14.72
CA GLU A 58 -0.78 -7.83 -15.58
C GLU A 58 -1.38 -9.22 -15.79
N SER A 59 -2.34 -9.60 -14.95
CA SER A 59 -3.17 -10.79 -15.20
C SER A 59 -4.47 -10.38 -15.89
N VAL A 60 -4.51 -10.55 -17.21
CA VAL A 60 -5.71 -10.58 -18.06
C VAL A 60 -6.64 -9.38 -17.84
N GLY A 61 -6.15 -8.18 -18.16
CA GLY A 61 -6.99 -6.97 -18.29
C GLY A 61 -7.51 -6.39 -16.98
N ARG A 62 -7.04 -6.85 -15.83
CA ARG A 62 -7.39 -6.32 -14.49
C ARG A 62 -6.13 -6.04 -13.68
N TYR A 63 -5.96 -4.80 -13.22
CA TYR A 63 -4.88 -4.44 -12.30
C TYR A 63 -5.27 -4.88 -10.88
N THR A 64 -4.70 -5.99 -10.40
CA THR A 64 -4.88 -6.41 -9.01
C THR A 64 -3.63 -6.03 -8.22
N VAL A 65 -3.61 -4.83 -7.63
CA VAL A 65 -2.58 -4.47 -6.65
C VAL A 65 -2.93 -5.18 -5.34
N SER A 66 -2.10 -6.10 -4.86
CA SER A 66 -2.31 -6.71 -3.54
C SER A 66 -1.73 -5.81 -2.43
N PRO A 67 -2.20 -5.92 -1.18
CA PRO A 67 -1.56 -5.26 -0.04
C PRO A 67 -0.07 -5.60 0.09
N ASP A 68 0.35 -6.81 -0.30
CA ASP A 68 1.75 -7.24 -0.24
C ASP A 68 2.61 -6.54 -1.29
N HIS A 69 2.08 -6.26 -2.48
CA HIS A 69 2.78 -5.42 -3.47
C HIS A 69 3.04 -4.02 -2.92
N ILE A 70 2.08 -3.45 -2.18
CA ILE A 70 2.23 -2.14 -1.54
C ILE A 70 3.28 -2.21 -0.42
N ALA A 71 3.27 -3.28 0.39
CA ALA A 71 4.26 -3.50 1.44
C ALA A 71 5.68 -3.69 0.88
N ALA A 72 5.82 -4.33 -0.29
CA ALA A 72 7.10 -4.52 -0.95
C ALA A 72 7.76 -3.19 -1.37
N LEU A 73 6.97 -2.14 -1.61
CA LEU A 73 7.44 -0.77 -1.88
C LEU A 73 7.81 0.02 -0.62
N ALA A 74 8.08 -0.67 0.51
CA ALA A 74 8.53 -0.07 1.75
C ALA A 74 9.69 -0.86 2.42
N ARG A 75 10.35 -1.73 1.67
CA ARG A 75 11.42 -2.63 2.13
C ARG A 75 12.73 -1.91 2.37
N SER A 76 13.03 -0.88 1.58
CA SER A 76 14.29 -0.14 1.57
C SER A 76 14.09 1.36 1.85
N GLU A 77 15.16 2.07 2.22
CA GLU A 77 15.13 3.52 2.41
C GLU A 77 14.93 4.30 1.09
N ASP A 78 15.29 3.69 -0.04
CA ASP A 78 15.12 4.28 -1.38
C ASP A 78 13.71 4.06 -1.93
N ASP A 79 12.91 3.23 -1.26
CA ASP A 79 11.55 2.92 -1.69
C ASP A 79 10.60 4.11 -1.47
N PRO A 80 9.54 4.24 -2.28
CA PRO A 80 8.64 5.39 -2.21
C PRO A 80 7.81 5.45 -0.91
N PHE A 81 7.74 4.37 -0.14
CA PHE A 81 7.00 4.32 1.12
C PHE A 81 7.89 3.93 2.31
N SER A 82 7.49 4.39 3.49
CA SER A 82 8.03 3.99 4.78
C SER A 82 6.99 3.20 5.58
N PRO A 83 7.37 2.15 6.31
CA PRO A 83 6.46 1.52 7.26
C PRO A 83 6.28 2.42 8.48
N LEU A 84 5.02 2.64 8.87
CA LEU A 84 4.65 3.55 9.96
C LEU A 84 4.04 2.82 11.16
N LEU A 85 3.36 1.70 10.90
CA LEU A 85 2.62 0.97 11.91
C LEU A 85 2.51 -0.49 11.48
N ILE A 86 2.93 -1.40 12.34
CA ILE A 86 2.84 -2.84 12.09
C ILE A 86 2.18 -3.49 13.30
N TYR A 87 1.15 -4.27 13.03
CA TYR A 87 0.53 -5.15 14.01
C TYR A 87 0.74 -6.58 13.56
N HIS A 88 1.17 -7.43 14.49
CA HIS A 88 1.27 -8.86 14.30
C HIS A 88 0.70 -9.56 15.53
N ASP A 89 -0.15 -10.56 15.34
CA ASP A 89 -0.87 -11.27 16.40
C ASP A 89 -1.56 -10.34 17.43
N GLY A 90 -2.17 -9.27 16.93
CA GLY A 90 -2.90 -8.30 17.74
C GLY A 90 -2.02 -7.38 18.60
N ARG A 91 -0.70 -7.41 18.44
CA ARG A 91 0.25 -6.54 19.13
C ARG A 91 0.92 -5.58 18.16
N GLU A 92 1.08 -4.34 18.59
CA GLU A 92 1.86 -3.35 17.84
C GLU A 92 3.35 -3.67 17.98
N LEU A 93 4.07 -3.67 16.85
CA LEU A 93 5.51 -3.85 16.83
C LEU A 93 6.23 -2.50 17.04
N PRO A 94 7.42 -2.48 17.67
CA PRO A 94 8.13 -1.27 18.03
C PRO A 94 8.54 -0.42 16.81
N GLY A 95 8.29 0.89 16.91
CA GLY A 95 8.54 1.91 15.87
C GLY A 95 9.90 1.85 15.20
N GLY A 96 10.96 1.77 16.00
CA GLY A 96 12.34 1.80 15.50
C GLY A 96 12.72 0.59 14.64
N GLN A 97 11.90 -0.46 14.62
CA GLN A 97 12.17 -1.72 13.93
C GLN A 97 11.15 -2.00 12.82
N HIS A 98 10.30 -1.04 12.48
CA HIS A 98 9.22 -1.26 11.50
C HIS A 98 9.74 -1.77 10.15
N ARG A 99 10.86 -1.24 9.64
CA ARG A 99 11.42 -1.72 8.36
C ARG A 99 12.03 -3.11 8.46
N HIS A 100 12.75 -3.41 9.55
CA HIS A 100 13.26 -4.75 9.82
C HIS A 100 12.13 -5.77 9.92
N ASN A 101 11.14 -5.49 10.77
CA ASN A 101 9.99 -6.35 10.99
C ASN A 101 9.13 -6.53 9.74
N LEU A 102 8.96 -5.49 8.92
CA LEU A 102 8.27 -5.62 7.64
C LEU A 102 8.98 -6.63 6.73
N ASN A 103 10.31 -6.53 6.61
CA ASN A 103 11.08 -7.44 5.77
C ASN A 103 11.02 -8.89 6.28
N ALA A 104 11.13 -9.09 7.60
CA ALA A 104 10.99 -10.41 8.23
C ALA A 104 9.62 -11.04 7.93
N LEU A 105 8.53 -10.27 8.11
CA LEU A 105 7.17 -10.73 7.84
C LEU A 105 6.94 -11.06 6.36
N LEU A 106 7.45 -10.22 5.44
CA LEU A 106 7.36 -10.48 3.99
C LEU A 106 8.18 -11.70 3.54
N GLN A 107 9.16 -12.12 4.32
CA GLN A 107 10.00 -13.31 4.07
C GLN A 107 9.53 -14.54 4.85
N GLU A 108 8.43 -14.43 5.60
CA GLU A 108 7.92 -15.46 6.51
C GLU A 108 8.95 -15.90 7.58
N ASP A 109 9.91 -15.02 7.91
CA ASP A 109 10.93 -15.23 8.93
C ASP A 109 10.45 -14.69 10.29
N TYR A 110 9.47 -15.37 10.87
CA TYR A 110 8.81 -14.94 12.11
C TYR A 110 9.75 -14.91 13.33
N GLU A 111 10.80 -15.74 13.33
CA GLU A 111 11.81 -15.80 14.40
C GLU A 111 12.64 -14.52 14.47
N SER A 112 12.79 -13.82 13.34
CA SER A 112 13.53 -12.55 13.26
C SER A 112 12.69 -11.32 13.63
N VAL A 113 11.40 -11.48 13.92
CA VAL A 113 10.52 -10.36 14.31
C VAL A 113 10.88 -9.84 15.69
N ILE A 114 11.14 -8.54 15.79
CA ILE A 114 11.46 -7.86 17.04
C ILE A 114 10.18 -7.36 17.68
N TRP A 115 9.91 -7.83 18.90
CA TRP A 115 8.71 -7.49 19.67
C TRP A 115 8.93 -6.36 20.68
N ASP A 116 10.17 -6.13 21.15
CA ASP A 116 10.56 -5.12 22.15
C ASP A 116 11.93 -4.49 21.82
#